data_AF-A0A6I3HWB5-F1
#
_entry.id   AF-A0A6I3HWB5-F1
#
_cell.length_a   1.000
_cell.length_b   1.000
_cell.length_c   1.000
_cell.angle_alpha   90.00
_cell.angle_beta   90.00
_cell.angle_gamma   90.00
#
_symmetry.space_group_name_H-M   'P 1'
#
loop_
_entity.id
_entity.type
_entity.pdbx_description
1 polymer ?
#
loop_
_entity_poly.entity_id
_entity_poly.type
_entity_poly.pdbx_seq_one_letter_code
_entity_poly.pdbx_strand_id
1 'polypeptide(L)' 'MSDVQTSHEPARAHVRIVFLGPVSPHWDIVGDFGDRTVIEEFRTRALARLVLLPYTDPQFKRNRERIARDGERENVTVE' A
#
# COMPACT_ATOMS: atom_id res chain seq x y z
N MET A 1 9.29 10.71 30.44
CA MET A 1 8.90 10.79 29.01
C MET A 1 9.34 9.49 28.38
N SER A 2 8.40 8.67 27.92
CA SER A 2 8.72 7.32 27.44
C SER A 2 9.51 7.41 26.15
N ASP A 3 10.65 6.74 26.15
CA ASP A 3 11.55 6.59 25.02
C ASP A 3 10.79 5.84 23.91
N VAL A 4 10.48 6.54 22.80
CA VAL A 4 9.95 5.89 21.60
C VAL A 4 11.14 5.18 20.97
N GLN A 5 11.33 3.91 21.34
CA GLN A 5 12.27 3.04 20.64
C GLN A 5 11.72 2.82 19.22
N THR A 6 12.14 3.67 18.28
CA THR A 6 11.93 3.44 16.86
C THR A 6 12.86 2.29 16.45
N SER A 7 12.44 1.04 16.70
CA SER A 7 13.14 -0.12 16.19
C SER A 7 13.22 0.01 14.67
N HIS A 8 14.41 0.27 14.15
CA HIS A 8 14.72 0.27 12.71
C HIS A 8 14.79 -1.18 12.23
N GLU A 9 13.71 -1.94 12.44
CA GLU A 9 13.58 -3.23 11.78
C GLU A 9 13.50 -2.99 10.28
N PRO A 10 14.23 -3.77 9.47
CA PRO A 10 14.09 -3.69 8.02
C PRO A 10 12.63 -3.92 7.63
N ALA A 11 12.19 -3.26 6.56
CA ALA A 11 10.85 -3.45 6.04
C ALA A 11 10.59 -4.93 5.75
N ARG A 12 9.44 -5.45 6.19
CA ARG A 12 9.02 -6.84 5.95
C ARG A 12 8.70 -7.09 4.48
N ALA A 13 8.24 -6.06 3.79
CA ALA A 13 8.00 -6.05 2.36
C ALA A 13 7.99 -4.64 1.79
N HIS A 14 8.10 -4.56 0.47
CA HIS A 14 7.92 -3.33 -0.30
C HIS A 14 6.91 -3.56 -1.43
N VAL A 15 6.02 -2.59 -1.64
CA VAL A 15 5.03 -2.58 -2.72
C VAL A 15 4.93 -1.21 -3.39
N ARG A 16 4.50 -1.21 -4.65
CA ARG A 16 4.22 -0.02 -5.46
C ARG A 16 2.75 0.03 -5.91
N ILE A 17 2.16 1.22 -5.87
CA ILE A 17 0.84 1.48 -6.45
C ILE A 17 1.03 1.86 -7.93
N VAL A 18 0.59 1.00 -8.84
CA VAL A 18 0.80 1.16 -10.29
C VAL A 18 -0.49 1.53 -10.98
N PHE A 19 -0.47 2.56 -11.82
CA PHE A 19 -1.59 2.89 -12.72
C PHE A 19 -1.56 1.97 -13.94
N LEU A 20 -2.60 1.16 -14.12
CA LEU A 20 -2.74 0.23 -15.24
C LEU A 20 -3.33 0.90 -16.50
N GLY A 21 -4.11 1.96 -16.32
CA GLY A 21 -4.72 2.69 -17.43
C GLY A 21 -6.18 3.10 -17.18
N PRO A 22 -6.86 3.63 -18.22
CA PRO A 22 -8.21 4.19 -18.11
C PRO A 22 -9.32 3.13 -18.09
N VAL A 23 -8.99 1.83 -18.05
CA VAL A 23 -9.96 0.74 -17.98
C VAL A 23 -9.83 0.05 -16.62
N SER A 24 -10.95 -0.22 -15.96
CA SER A 24 -10.96 -0.88 -14.66
C SER A 24 -10.42 -2.32 -14.73
N PRO A 25 -9.60 -2.77 -13.77
CA PRO A 25 -9.10 -2.00 -12.62
C PRO A 25 -8.02 -0.99 -13.04
N HIS A 26 -8.14 0.26 -12.58
CA HIS A 26 -7.20 1.33 -12.91
C HIS A 26 -5.85 1.21 -12.20
N TRP A 27 -5.81 0.42 -11.11
CA TRP A 27 -4.68 0.34 -10.20
C TRP A 27 -4.31 -1.12 -9.95
N ASP A 28 -3.02 -1.37 -9.78
CA ASP A 28 -2.51 -2.58 -9.16
C ASP A 28 -1.60 -2.24 -7.98
N ILE A 29 -1.33 -3.23 -7.14
CA ILE A 29 -0.31 -3.20 -6.11
C ILE A 29 0.71 -4.28 -6.48
N VAL A 30 1.92 -3.85 -6.84
CA VAL A 30 3.00 -4.75 -7.26
C VAL A 30 4.01 -4.85 -6.12
N GLY A 31 4.30 -6.07 -5.67
CA GLY A 31 5.35 -6.32 -4.68
C GLY A 31 6.72 -6.40 -5.35
N ASP A 32 7.71 -5.75 -4.73
CA ASP A 32 9.09 -5.73 -5.22
C ASP A 32 9.99 -6.70 -4.43
N PHE A 33 9.90 -6.69 -3.09
CA PHE A 33 10.60 -7.65 -2.22
C PHE A 33 9.82 -7.90 -0.93
N GLY A 34 10.15 -8.99 -0.23
CA GLY A 34 9.59 -9.36 1.07
C GLY A 34 8.85 -10.68 1.07
N ASP A 35 8.19 -10.98 2.19
CA ASP A 35 7.37 -12.18 2.34
C ASP A 35 6.16 -12.14 1.38
N ARG A 36 5.96 -13.20 0.60
CA ARG A 36 4.91 -13.26 -0.42
C ARG A 36 3.50 -13.19 0.20
N THR A 37 3.29 -13.82 1.34
CA THR A 37 2.00 -13.81 2.04
C THR A 37 1.68 -12.40 2.52
N VAL A 38 2.67 -11.72 3.12
CA VAL A 38 2.54 -10.31 3.54
C VAL A 38 2.15 -9.42 2.36
N ILE A 39 2.83 -9.56 1.22
CA ILE A 39 2.53 -8.80 0.00
C ILE A 39 1.10 -9.07 -0.49
N GLU A 40 0.68 -10.33 -0.61
CA GLU A 40 -0.64 -10.68 -1.16
C GLU A 40 -1.79 -10.22 -0.25
N GLU A 41 -1.62 -10.38 1.06
CA GLU A 41 -2.60 -9.91 2.04
C GLU A 41 -2.72 -8.38 2.03
N PHE A 42 -1.59 -7.68 2.00
CA PHE A 42 -1.55 -6.22 1.90
C PHE A 42 -2.18 -5.73 0.59
N ARG A 43 -1.79 -6.34 -0.54
CA ARG A 43 -2.34 -6.07 -1.88
C ARG A 43 -3.86 -6.22 -1.89
N THR A 44 -4.39 -7.29 -1.31
CA THR A 44 -5.84 -7.52 -1.25
C THR A 44 -6.57 -6.39 -0.53
N ARG A 45 -6.06 -5.95 0.64
CA ARG A 45 -6.65 -4.83 1.41
C ARG A 45 -6.49 -3.48 0.72
N ALA A 46 -5.38 -3.26 0.04
CA ALA A 46 -5.13 -2.03 -0.71
C ALA A 46 -6.01 -1.94 -1.96
N LEU A 47 -6.12 -3.01 -2.75
CA LEU A 47 -6.97 -3.06 -3.95
C LEU A 47 -8.45 -2.92 -3.62
N ALA A 48 -8.93 -3.48 -2.51
CA ALA A 48 -10.31 -3.27 -2.06
C ALA A 48 -10.68 -1.78 -1.89
N ARG A 49 -9.69 -0.91 -1.67
CA ARG A 49 -9.87 0.55 -1.58
C ARG A 49 -9.74 1.26 -2.92
N LEU A 50 -9.06 0.67 -3.89
CA LEU A 50 -8.71 1.35 -5.15
C LEU A 50 -9.49 0.84 -6.37
N VAL A 51 -10.08 -0.36 -6.31
CA VAL A 51 -10.61 -1.08 -7.49
C VAL A 51 -11.62 -0.28 -8.32
N LEU A 52 -12.44 0.58 -7.70
CA LEU A 52 -13.45 1.40 -8.40
C LEU A 52 -13.01 2.85 -8.64
N LEU A 53 -11.78 3.22 -8.28
CA LEU A 53 -11.35 4.63 -8.28
C LEU A 53 -10.54 4.97 -9.54
N PRO A 54 -11.02 5.88 -10.41
CA PRO A 54 -10.18 6.46 -11.44
C PRO A 54 -9.16 7.45 -10.84
N TYR A 55 -8.14 7.81 -11.61
CA TYR A 55 -7.06 8.72 -11.14
C TYR A 55 -7.51 10.13 -10.79
N THR A 56 -8.57 10.63 -11.41
CA THR A 56 -9.11 11.97 -11.13
C THR A 56 -10.02 12.01 -9.90
N ASP A 57 -10.32 10.85 -9.30
CA ASP A 57 -11.20 10.78 -8.13
C ASP A 57 -10.50 11.30 -6.87
N PRO A 58 -11.04 12.31 -6.15
CA PRO A 58 -10.46 12.80 -4.89
C PRO A 58 -10.30 11.72 -3.81
N GLN A 59 -11.12 10.66 -3.87
CA GLN A 59 -11.04 9.53 -2.95
C GLN A 59 -9.75 8.73 -3.15
N PHE A 60 -9.14 8.75 -4.33
CA PHE A 60 -7.85 8.10 -4.59
C PHE A 60 -6.77 8.61 -3.64
N LYS A 61 -6.62 9.94 -3.51
CA LYS A 61 -5.61 10.55 -2.62
C LYS A 61 -5.82 10.13 -1.17
N ARG A 62 -7.07 10.13 -0.70
CA ARG A 62 -7.43 9.70 0.67
C ARG A 62 -7.13 8.22 0.90
N ASN A 63 -7.44 7.37 -0.06
CA ASN A 63 -7.20 5.94 0.05
C ASN A 63 -5.71 5.63 -0.02
N ARG A 64 -4.93 6.34 -0.84
CA ARG A 64 -3.46 6.25 -0.85
C ARG A 64 -2.86 6.59 0.51
N GLU A 65 -3.30 7.67 1.15
CA GLU A 65 -2.86 8.02 2.50
C GLU A 65 -3.29 6.99 3.57
N ARG A 66 -4.40 6.29 3.37
CA ARG A 66 -4.81 5.18 4.26
C ARG A 66 -3.92 3.94 4.03
N ILE A 67 -3.62 3.62 2.78
CA ILE A 67 -2.73 2.51 2.41
C ILE A 67 -1.31 2.77 2.95
N ALA A 68 -0.79 4.00 2.87
CA ALA A 68 0.50 4.35 3.46
C ALA A 68 0.52 4.12 4.98
N ARG A 69 -0.53 4.53 5.70
CA ARG A 69 -0.66 4.27 7.15
C ARG A 69 -0.82 2.79 7.48
N ASP A 70 -1.50 2.02 6.63
CA ASP A 70 -1.56 0.57 6.79
C ASP A 70 -0.15 -0.03 6.63
N GLY A 71 0.64 0.47 5.66
CA GLY A 71 2.03 0.08 5.45
C GLY A 71 2.91 0.37 6.67
N GLU A 72 2.83 1.59 7.23
CA GLU A 72 3.52 1.97 8.47
C GLU A 72 3.21 1.02 9.63
N ARG A 73 1.94 0.61 9.78
CA ARG A 73 1.51 -0.29 10.87
C ARG A 73 1.99 -1.73 10.69
N GLU A 74 2.09 -2.18 9.45
CA GLU A 74 2.44 -3.58 9.11
C GLU A 74 3.94 -3.77 8.83
N ASN A 75 4.73 -2.69 8.91
CA ASN A 75 6.13 -2.60 8.48
C ASN A 75 6.31 -3.01 6.99
N VAL A 76 5.44 -2.46 6.14
CA VAL A 76 5.47 -2.59 4.68
C VAL A 76 5.67 -1.21 4.07
N THR A 77 6.73 -1.02 3.29
CA THR A 77 6.96 0.25 2.61
C THR A 77 6.11 0.34 1.35
N VAL A 78 5.49 1.50 1.12
CA VAL A 78 4.59 1.76 -0.01
C VAL A 78 5.13 2.93 -0.82
N GLU A 79 5.27 2.73 -2.13
CA GLU A 79 5.61 3.77 -3.10
C GLU A 79 4.46 4.05 -4.08
#